data_AF-A0A8T3P680-F1
#
_entry.id   AF-A0A8T3P680-F1
#
_cell.length_a   1.000
_cell.length_b   1.000
_cell.length_c   1.000
_cell.angle_alpha   90.00
_cell.angle_beta   90.00
_cell.angle_gamma   90.00
#
_symmetry.space_group_name_H-M   'P 1'
#
loop_
_entity.id
_entity.type
_entity.pdbx_description
1 polymer ?
#
loop_
_entity_poly.entity_id
_entity_poly.type
_entity_poly.pdbx_seq_one_letter_code
_entity_poly.pdbx_strand_id
1 'polypeptide(L)'
;LMRDLGQWLRSGFDDLGPAAGAAVAHLEFVAIHPFNDGNGRTARGICRLMLRRGGLDFGGLVSLDAQLDRERVDYFAAIAVAAGRAYSPGYDATPFVTYFLDATVRAVDHVLGRMRGLGQVLIAIRQAVVLGSLPPTMLDGLAYAWINRSIRPADYTRITGRVGASASRDLLRAVRRGYLEARGQTRTRRYVLGPFLRQLAPDALD
;
A
#
# COMPACT_ATOMS: atom_id res chain seq x y z
N LEU A 1 31.30 -2.07 -13.68
CA LEU A 1 29.88 -2.32 -13.33
C LEU A 1 29.42 -1.44 -12.17
N MET A 2 29.63 -1.81 -10.90
CA MET A 2 29.09 -1.02 -9.76
C MET A 2 29.58 0.43 -9.68
N ARG A 3 30.84 0.70 -10.06
CA ARG A 3 31.37 2.07 -10.14
C ARG A 3 30.61 2.90 -11.17
N ASP A 4 30.33 2.31 -12.33
CA ASP A 4 29.69 2.96 -13.47
C ASP A 4 28.21 3.22 -13.16
N LEU A 5 27.51 2.22 -12.59
CA LEU A 5 26.15 2.41 -12.07
C LEU A 5 26.12 3.52 -11.02
N GLY A 6 27.07 3.54 -10.08
CA GLY A 6 27.15 4.60 -9.07
C GLY A 6 27.41 5.99 -9.66
N GLN A 7 28.17 6.10 -10.76
CA GLN A 7 28.35 7.36 -11.49
C GLN A 7 27.06 7.78 -12.19
N TRP A 8 26.39 6.86 -12.87
CA TRP A 8 25.13 7.11 -13.55
C TRP A 8 24.01 7.55 -12.58
N LEU A 9 23.89 6.88 -11.43
CA LEU A 9 22.95 7.28 -10.37
C LEU A 9 23.22 8.70 -9.86
N ARG A 10 24.46 9.20 -9.91
CA ARG A 10 24.80 10.58 -9.52
C ARG A 10 24.49 11.58 -10.61
N SER A 11 24.82 11.28 -11.86
CA SER A 11 24.60 12.18 -13.01
C SER A 11 23.11 12.48 -13.25
N GLY A 12 22.21 11.61 -12.77
CA GLY A 12 20.78 11.79 -12.91
C GLY A 12 20.23 11.04 -14.12
N PHE A 13 18.95 11.25 -14.37
CA PHE A 13 18.15 10.54 -15.37
C PHE A 13 17.23 11.53 -16.10
N ASP A 14 17.73 12.76 -16.29
CA ASP A 14 16.93 13.91 -16.74
C ASP A 14 16.24 13.63 -18.09
N ASP A 15 16.89 12.88 -18.98
CA ASP A 15 16.35 12.49 -20.29
C ASP A 15 15.27 11.40 -20.22
N LEU A 16 15.23 10.59 -19.16
CA LEU A 16 14.29 9.47 -18.99
C LEU A 16 13.10 9.83 -18.08
N GLY A 17 13.25 10.87 -17.27
CA GLY A 17 12.34 11.19 -16.19
C GLY A 17 12.45 10.23 -14.99
N PRO A 18 11.87 10.60 -13.82
CA PRO A 18 12.16 9.92 -12.57
C PRO A 18 11.73 8.46 -12.48
N ALA A 19 10.56 8.11 -13.04
CA ALA A 19 10.02 6.77 -12.92
C ALA A 19 10.80 5.76 -13.79
N ALA A 20 11.10 6.13 -15.04
CA ALA A 20 11.90 5.28 -15.92
C ALA A 20 13.36 5.20 -15.44
N GLY A 21 13.95 6.31 -14.96
CA GLY A 21 15.27 6.29 -14.34
C GLY A 21 15.35 5.35 -13.13
N ALA A 22 14.33 5.34 -12.27
CA ALA A 22 14.26 4.40 -11.14
C ALA A 22 14.12 2.94 -11.60
N ALA A 23 13.34 2.67 -12.66
CA ALA A 23 13.22 1.34 -13.24
C ALA A 23 14.55 0.82 -13.79
N VAL A 24 15.26 1.65 -14.56
CA VAL A 24 16.59 1.31 -15.11
C VAL A 24 17.59 1.08 -13.97
N ALA A 25 17.61 1.95 -12.97
CA ALA A 25 18.47 1.79 -11.79
C ALA A 25 18.25 0.45 -11.09
N HIS A 26 16.98 0.06 -10.94
CA HIS A 26 16.59 -1.21 -10.34
C HIS A 26 17.07 -2.39 -11.18
N LEU A 27 16.79 -2.36 -12.48
CA LEU A 27 17.14 -3.45 -13.39
C LEU A 27 18.64 -3.65 -13.50
N GLU A 28 19.40 -2.56 -13.67
CA GLU A 28 20.87 -2.59 -13.72
C GLU A 28 21.45 -3.21 -12.45
N PHE A 29 20.95 -2.80 -11.28
CA PHE A 29 21.44 -3.35 -10.02
C PHE A 29 21.14 -4.84 -9.88
N VAL A 30 19.92 -5.27 -10.25
CA VAL A 30 19.52 -6.68 -10.23
C VAL A 30 20.36 -7.51 -11.19
N ALA A 31 20.64 -6.97 -12.39
CA ALA A 31 21.42 -7.64 -13.42
C ALA A 31 22.90 -7.78 -13.02
N ILE A 32 23.51 -6.74 -12.44
CA ILE A 32 24.89 -6.80 -11.92
C ILE A 32 25.03 -7.80 -10.77
N HIS A 33 24.01 -7.89 -9.91
CA HIS A 33 23.93 -8.84 -8.79
C HIS A 33 25.18 -8.85 -7.87
N PRO A 34 25.58 -7.70 -7.30
CA PRO A 34 26.91 -7.54 -6.68
C PRO A 34 27.10 -8.24 -5.32
N PHE A 35 26.03 -8.69 -4.67
CA PHE A 35 26.09 -9.27 -3.33
C PHE A 35 25.74 -10.76 -3.32
N ASN A 36 26.16 -11.47 -2.27
CA ASN A 36 25.78 -12.88 -2.06
C ASN A 36 24.30 -13.05 -1.66
N ASP A 37 23.73 -12.06 -0.97
CA ASP A 37 22.31 -11.98 -0.62
C ASP A 37 21.90 -10.49 -0.53
N GLY A 38 20.59 -10.24 -0.62
CA GLY A 38 20.01 -8.92 -0.42
C GLY A 38 19.89 -8.09 -1.70
N ASN A 39 20.30 -8.60 -2.87
CA ASN A 39 20.27 -7.85 -4.12
C ASN A 39 18.89 -7.25 -4.42
N GLY A 40 17.82 -8.05 -4.29
CA GLY A 40 16.45 -7.57 -4.51
C GLY A 40 16.00 -6.51 -3.49
N ARG A 41 16.43 -6.61 -2.22
CA ARG A 41 16.13 -5.59 -1.19
C ARG A 41 16.86 -4.29 -1.49
N THR A 42 18.12 -4.37 -1.90
CA THR A 42 18.92 -3.20 -2.25
C THR A 42 18.42 -2.54 -3.54
N ALA A 43 18.05 -3.31 -4.57
CA ALA A 43 17.48 -2.79 -5.82
C ALA A 43 16.23 -1.94 -5.54
N ARG A 44 15.31 -2.47 -4.72
CA ARG A 44 14.11 -1.77 -4.25
C ARG A 44 14.45 -0.50 -3.46
N GLY A 45 15.46 -0.56 -2.60
CA GLY A 45 15.97 0.62 -1.88
C GLY A 45 16.51 1.72 -2.81
N ILE A 46 17.30 1.35 -3.82
CA ILE A 46 17.83 2.26 -4.84
C ILE A 46 16.68 2.87 -5.64
N CYS A 47 15.74 2.05 -6.09
CA CYS A 47 14.53 2.48 -6.78
C CYS A 47 13.78 3.55 -5.97
N ARG A 48 13.50 3.29 -4.70
CA ARG A 48 12.79 4.24 -3.81
C ARG A 48 13.58 5.53 -3.60
N LEU A 49 14.91 5.45 -3.49
CA LEU A 49 15.78 6.61 -3.40
C LEU A 49 15.71 7.47 -4.68
N MET A 50 15.72 6.83 -5.86
CA MET A 50 15.63 7.52 -7.15
C MET A 50 14.28 8.20 -7.34
N LEU A 51 13.18 7.50 -7.03
CA LEU A 51 11.84 8.09 -7.05
C LEU A 51 11.74 9.31 -6.13
N ARG A 52 12.28 9.22 -4.90
CA ARG A 52 12.33 10.35 -3.97
C ARG A 52 13.16 11.51 -4.49
N ARG A 53 14.34 11.23 -5.05
CA ARG A 53 15.19 12.28 -5.63
C ARG A 53 14.50 13.02 -6.78
N GLY A 54 13.70 12.33 -7.57
CA GLY A 54 12.92 12.93 -8.65
C GLY A 54 11.50 13.38 -8.27
N GLY A 55 11.16 13.47 -6.98
CA GLY A 55 9.87 14.01 -6.52
C GLY A 55 8.66 13.09 -6.68
N LEU A 56 8.87 11.79 -6.97
CA LEU A 56 7.82 10.77 -7.13
C LEU A 56 7.78 9.78 -5.95
N ASP A 57 8.03 10.21 -4.72
CA ASP A 57 7.91 9.32 -3.54
C ASP A 57 6.48 9.15 -3.02
N PHE A 58 5.51 9.84 -3.64
CA PHE A 58 4.09 9.81 -3.28
C PHE A 58 3.84 10.09 -1.79
N GLY A 59 4.69 10.88 -1.13
CA GLY A 59 4.59 11.15 0.30
C GLY A 59 4.72 9.88 1.18
N GLY A 60 5.27 8.79 0.63
CA GLY A 60 5.37 7.49 1.30
C GLY A 60 4.07 6.68 1.35
N LEU A 61 3.00 7.12 0.68
CA LEU A 61 1.69 6.44 0.68
C LEU A 61 1.64 5.26 -0.28
N VAL A 62 2.38 5.33 -1.38
CA VAL A 62 2.46 4.27 -2.39
C VAL A 62 3.65 3.38 -2.09
N SER A 63 3.37 2.10 -1.88
CA SER A 63 4.40 1.07 -1.68
C SER A 63 4.59 0.29 -2.96
N LEU A 64 5.52 0.74 -3.81
CA LEU A 64 5.85 0.02 -5.04
C LEU A 64 6.41 -1.37 -4.74
N ASP A 65 7.20 -1.51 -3.67
CA ASP A 65 7.73 -2.79 -3.22
C ASP A 65 6.62 -3.82 -2.94
N ALA A 66 5.51 -3.40 -2.34
CA ALA A 66 4.36 -4.26 -2.09
C ALA A 66 3.63 -4.63 -3.38
N GLN A 67 3.58 -3.73 -4.37
CA GLN A 67 2.99 -4.03 -5.67
C GLN A 67 3.82 -5.05 -6.45
N LEU A 68 5.15 -4.86 -6.49
CA LEU A 68 6.06 -5.81 -7.15
C LEU A 68 6.03 -7.20 -6.49
N ASP A 69 5.84 -7.26 -5.16
CA ASP A 69 5.68 -8.53 -4.45
C ASP A 69 4.32 -9.20 -4.72
N ARG A 70 3.24 -8.41 -4.82
CA ARG A 70 1.91 -8.89 -5.23
C ARG A 70 1.95 -9.49 -6.64
N GLU A 71 2.73 -8.90 -7.54
CA GLU A 71 2.90 -9.30 -8.94
C GLU A 71 4.23 -10.03 -9.18
N ARG A 72 4.69 -10.81 -8.19
CA ARG A 72 6.02 -11.42 -8.19
C ARG A 72 6.36 -12.18 -9.48
N VAL A 73 5.40 -12.92 -10.03
CA VAL A 73 5.59 -13.72 -11.25
C VAL A 73 5.89 -12.80 -12.44
N ASP A 74 5.07 -11.78 -12.65
CA ASP A 74 5.22 -10.83 -13.76
C ASP A 74 6.49 -9.98 -13.59
N TYR A 75 6.81 -9.59 -12.35
CA TYR A 75 8.04 -8.90 -12.02
C TYR A 75 9.30 -9.67 -12.47
N PHE A 76 9.40 -10.95 -12.11
CA PHE A 76 10.56 -11.76 -12.51
C PHE A 76 10.53 -12.10 -14.01
N ALA A 77 9.35 -12.26 -14.60
CA ALA A 77 9.22 -12.46 -16.05
C ALA A 77 9.73 -11.24 -16.82
N ALA A 78 9.37 -10.03 -16.40
CA ALA A 78 9.83 -8.78 -17.02
C ALA A 78 11.35 -8.62 -16.92
N ILE A 79 11.96 -8.97 -15.78
CA ILE A 79 13.43 -8.99 -15.63
C ILE A 79 14.06 -10.00 -16.59
N ALA A 80 13.51 -11.22 -16.64
CA ALA A 80 14.06 -12.29 -17.48
C ALA A 80 13.97 -11.95 -18.98
N VAL A 81 12.90 -11.28 -19.40
CA VAL A 81 12.74 -10.79 -20.78
C VAL A 81 13.74 -9.68 -21.10
N ALA A 82 13.95 -8.73 -20.19
CA ALA A 82 14.82 -7.58 -20.44
C ALA A 82 16.32 -7.92 -20.30
N ALA A 83 16.73 -8.49 -19.17
CA ALA A 83 18.15 -8.69 -18.83
C ALA A 83 18.64 -10.14 -19.00
N GLY A 84 17.75 -11.10 -19.27
CA GLY A 84 18.12 -12.50 -19.40
C GLY A 84 18.54 -13.16 -18.07
N ARG A 85 19.40 -14.18 -18.14
CA ARG A 85 19.87 -14.97 -16.97
C ARG A 85 21.21 -14.48 -16.41
N ALA A 86 21.98 -13.74 -17.19
CA ALA A 86 23.29 -13.23 -16.81
C ALA A 86 23.47 -11.84 -17.42
N TYR A 87 24.21 -10.97 -16.74
CA TYR A 87 24.47 -9.61 -17.21
C TYR A 87 25.13 -9.62 -18.59
N SER A 88 24.46 -9.02 -19.58
CA SER A 88 24.97 -8.85 -20.95
C SER A 88 24.77 -7.40 -21.39
N PRO A 89 25.81 -6.55 -21.42
CA PRO A 89 25.69 -5.14 -21.80
C PRO A 89 24.91 -4.94 -23.11
N GLY A 90 24.13 -3.86 -23.20
CA GLY A 90 23.36 -3.51 -24.39
C GLY A 90 22.02 -4.24 -24.53
N TYR A 91 21.52 -4.84 -23.45
CA TYR A 91 20.19 -5.43 -23.42
C TYR A 91 19.09 -4.35 -23.50
N ASP A 92 17.93 -4.71 -24.07
CA ASP A 92 16.79 -3.81 -24.15
C ASP A 92 16.04 -3.78 -22.81
N ALA A 93 16.12 -2.64 -22.11
CA ALA A 93 15.43 -2.43 -20.83
C ALA A 93 13.93 -2.14 -20.99
N THR A 94 13.45 -1.86 -22.20
CA THR A 94 12.07 -1.43 -22.47
C THR A 94 11.01 -2.35 -21.85
N PRO A 95 11.09 -3.69 -21.97
CA PRO A 95 10.07 -4.58 -21.40
C PRO A 95 9.93 -4.43 -19.88
N PHE A 96 11.04 -4.30 -19.16
CA PHE A 96 11.02 -4.11 -17.71
C PHE A 96 10.56 -2.70 -17.33
N VAL A 97 11.02 -1.67 -18.04
CA VAL A 97 10.61 -0.29 -17.79
C VAL A 97 9.09 -0.16 -17.97
N THR A 98 8.52 -0.69 -19.05
CA THR A 98 7.06 -0.70 -19.28
C THR A 98 6.32 -1.41 -18.15
N TYR A 99 6.72 -2.64 -17.81
CA TYR A 99 6.14 -3.37 -16.68
C TYR A 99 6.17 -2.56 -15.38
N PHE A 100 7.31 -1.94 -15.08
CA PHE A 100 7.54 -1.19 -13.86
C PHE A 100 6.67 0.07 -13.79
N LEU A 101 6.52 0.79 -14.91
CA LEU A 101 5.66 1.96 -15.01
C LEU A 101 4.19 1.55 -14.81
N ASP A 102 3.75 0.48 -15.45
CA ASP A 102 2.39 -0.04 -15.28
C ASP A 102 2.13 -0.50 -13.84
N ALA A 103 3.10 -1.17 -13.21
CA ALA A 103 3.02 -1.54 -11.80
C ALA A 103 2.95 -0.30 -10.90
N THR A 104 3.67 0.76 -11.24
CA THR A 104 3.61 2.04 -10.51
C THR A 104 2.22 2.67 -10.63
N VAL A 105 1.63 2.69 -11.83
CA VAL A 105 0.25 3.17 -12.04
C VAL A 105 -0.75 2.35 -11.22
N ARG A 106 -0.68 1.01 -11.27
CA ARG A 106 -1.55 0.13 -10.46
C ARG A 106 -1.39 0.38 -8.96
N ALA A 107 -0.17 0.61 -8.48
CA ALA A 107 0.09 0.91 -7.07
C ALA A 107 -0.54 2.26 -6.66
N VAL A 108 -0.44 3.27 -7.51
CA VAL A 108 -1.08 4.59 -7.30
C VAL A 108 -2.60 4.47 -7.32
N ASP A 109 -3.16 3.78 -8.31
CA ASP A 109 -4.60 3.60 -8.46
C ASP A 109 -5.20 2.83 -7.27
N HIS A 110 -4.49 1.81 -6.76
CA HIS A 110 -4.89 1.11 -5.55
C HIS A 110 -4.98 2.06 -4.35
N VAL A 111 -3.99 2.94 -4.14
CA VAL A 111 -4.02 3.92 -3.04
C VAL A 111 -5.15 4.95 -3.24
N LEU A 112 -5.32 5.47 -4.46
CA LEU A 112 -6.39 6.43 -4.78
C LEU A 112 -7.78 5.81 -4.58
N GLY A 113 -7.98 4.55 -4.98
CA GLY A 113 -9.20 3.79 -4.71
C GLY A 113 -9.50 3.70 -3.21
N ARG A 114 -8.47 3.37 -2.40
CA ARG A 114 -8.59 3.34 -0.94
C ARG A 114 -8.94 4.70 -0.33
N MET A 115 -8.36 5.79 -0.82
CA MET A 115 -8.68 7.14 -0.34
C MET A 115 -10.12 7.55 -0.68
N ARG A 116 -10.57 7.27 -1.91
CA ARG A 116 -11.96 7.52 -2.32
C ARG A 116 -12.94 6.72 -1.48
N GLY A 117 -12.64 5.44 -1.24
CA GLY A 117 -13.46 4.58 -0.39
C GLY A 117 -13.55 5.07 1.06
N LEU A 118 -12.43 5.51 1.64
CA LEU A 118 -12.43 6.12 2.97
C LEU A 118 -13.32 7.38 3.01
N GLY A 119 -13.26 8.21 1.97
CA GLY A 119 -14.14 9.38 1.82
C GLY A 119 -15.62 9.01 1.86
N GLN A 120 -16.03 8.00 1.09
CA GLN A 120 -17.41 7.50 1.07
C GLN A 120 -17.86 6.96 2.44
N VAL A 121 -16.99 6.20 3.11
CA VAL A 121 -17.25 5.67 4.46
C VAL A 121 -17.42 6.78 5.48
N LEU A 122 -16.54 7.79 5.46
CA LEU A 122 -16.64 8.94 6.36
C LEU A 122 -17.92 9.73 6.14
N ILE A 123 -18.35 9.93 4.88
CA ILE A 123 -19.63 10.58 4.55
C ILE A 123 -20.80 9.77 5.13
N ALA A 124 -20.85 8.47 4.86
CA ALA A 124 -21.94 7.61 5.34
C ALA A 124 -22.02 7.56 6.87
N ILE A 125 -20.89 7.44 7.56
CA ILE A 125 -20.85 7.45 9.03
C ILE A 125 -21.27 8.82 9.57
N ARG A 126 -20.81 9.93 8.98
CA ARG A 126 -21.21 11.29 9.39
C ARG A 126 -22.71 11.52 9.21
N GLN A 127 -23.29 11.03 8.10
CA GLN A 127 -24.75 11.08 7.90
C GLN A 127 -25.49 10.29 8.99
N ALA A 128 -25.02 9.09 9.33
CA ALA A 128 -25.62 8.31 10.42
C ALA A 128 -25.51 9.02 11.79
N VAL A 129 -24.45 9.82 12.00
CA VAL A 129 -24.30 10.67 13.19
C VAL A 129 -25.31 11.82 13.20
N VAL A 130 -25.43 12.53 12.08
CA VAL A 130 -26.40 13.64 11.92
C VAL A 130 -27.84 13.16 12.14
N LEU A 131 -28.17 11.98 11.64
CA LEU A 131 -29.48 11.35 11.80
C LEU A 131 -29.71 10.72 13.20
N GLY A 132 -28.76 10.88 14.14
CA GLY A 132 -28.86 10.34 15.50
C GLY A 132 -28.75 8.80 15.60
N SER A 133 -28.43 8.12 14.51
CA SER A 133 -28.31 6.66 14.46
C SER A 133 -26.99 6.14 15.04
N LEU A 134 -25.95 6.97 15.03
CA LEU A 134 -24.65 6.72 15.66
C LEU A 134 -24.19 7.93 16.50
N PRO A 135 -23.52 7.71 17.64
CA PRO A 135 -22.86 8.79 18.35
C PRO A 135 -21.59 9.25 17.60
N PRO A 136 -21.24 10.55 17.64
CA PRO A 136 -20.05 11.08 16.95
C PRO A 136 -18.75 10.44 17.42
N THR A 137 -18.69 9.98 18.67
CA THR A 137 -17.50 9.36 19.26
C THR A 137 -17.12 8.02 18.63
N MET A 138 -18.01 7.40 17.84
CA MET A 138 -17.74 6.14 17.15
C MET A 138 -17.07 6.34 15.78
N LEU A 139 -17.00 7.57 15.27
CA LEU A 139 -16.54 7.86 13.91
C LEU A 139 -15.11 7.35 13.67
N ASP A 140 -14.16 7.76 14.51
CA ASP A 140 -12.74 7.41 14.32
C ASP A 140 -12.50 5.90 14.50
N GLY A 141 -13.22 5.26 15.42
CA GLY A 141 -13.15 3.82 15.62
C GLY A 141 -13.66 3.03 14.41
N LEU A 142 -14.75 3.48 13.79
CA LEU A 142 -15.29 2.84 12.58
C LEU A 142 -14.43 3.12 11.34
N ALA A 143 -13.91 4.34 11.20
CA ALA A 143 -12.97 4.69 10.13
C ALA A 143 -11.69 3.86 10.22
N TYR A 144 -11.12 3.73 11.42
CA TYR A 144 -9.96 2.87 11.65
C TYR A 144 -10.26 1.40 11.34
N ALA A 145 -11.43 0.90 11.76
CA ALA A 145 -11.83 -0.46 11.48
C ALA A 145 -11.88 -0.72 9.97
N TRP A 146 -12.44 0.21 9.18
CA TRP A 146 -12.48 0.13 7.73
C TRP A 146 -11.07 0.12 7.11
N ILE A 147 -10.20 1.05 7.52
CA ILE A 147 -8.81 1.14 7.02
C ILE A 147 -8.02 -0.15 7.26
N ASN A 148 -8.19 -0.77 8.43
CA ASN A 148 -7.42 -1.94 8.87
C ASN A 148 -8.18 -3.27 8.65
N ARG A 149 -9.37 -3.21 8.04
CA ARG A 149 -10.34 -4.31 7.90
C ARG A 149 -10.76 -4.98 9.22
N SER A 150 -10.34 -4.42 10.35
CA SER A 150 -10.65 -4.89 11.69
C SER A 150 -10.26 -3.88 12.76
N ILE A 151 -10.83 -4.04 13.95
CA ILE A 151 -10.47 -3.28 15.14
C ILE A 151 -10.55 -4.18 16.37
N ARG A 152 -9.55 -4.09 17.25
CA ARG A 152 -9.61 -4.75 18.57
C ARG A 152 -10.18 -3.78 19.60
N PRO A 153 -10.76 -4.27 20.72
CA PRO A 153 -11.18 -3.39 21.81
C PRO A 153 -10.09 -2.42 22.28
N ALA A 154 -8.83 -2.89 22.36
CA ALA A 154 -7.69 -2.08 22.74
C ALA A 154 -7.41 -0.95 21.74
N ASP A 155 -7.50 -1.23 20.43
CA ASP A 155 -7.38 -0.21 19.39
C ASP A 155 -8.50 0.82 19.51
N TYR A 156 -9.75 0.37 19.66
CA TYR A 156 -10.90 1.26 19.81
C TYR A 156 -10.73 2.22 20.99
N THR A 157 -10.30 1.71 22.14
CA THR A 157 -10.00 2.54 23.31
C THR A 157 -8.90 3.56 23.02
N ARG A 158 -7.80 3.12 22.40
CA ARG A 158 -6.65 4.00 22.07
C ARG A 158 -7.05 5.11 21.10
N ILE A 159 -7.91 4.82 20.13
CA ILE A 159 -8.31 5.75 19.07
C ILE A 159 -9.36 6.74 19.58
N THR A 160 -10.38 6.25 20.29
CA THR A 160 -11.55 7.06 20.66
C THR A 160 -11.45 7.65 22.06
N GLY A 161 -10.49 7.21 22.87
CA GLY A 161 -10.38 7.54 24.31
C GLY A 161 -11.47 6.91 25.18
N ARG A 162 -12.39 6.11 24.62
CA ARG A 162 -13.49 5.50 25.36
C ARG A 162 -13.03 4.21 26.03
N VAL A 163 -13.39 4.05 27.30
CA VAL A 163 -12.91 2.93 28.13
C VAL A 163 -14.05 2.09 28.70
N GLY A 164 -13.71 0.88 29.15
CA GLY A 164 -14.59 0.01 29.94
C GLY A 164 -15.97 -0.24 29.32
N ALA A 165 -17.02 -0.09 30.11
CA ALA A 165 -18.39 -0.36 29.69
C ALA A 165 -18.85 0.54 28.52
N SER A 166 -18.34 1.75 28.39
CA SER A 166 -18.68 2.65 27.29
C SER A 166 -18.11 2.17 25.95
N ALA A 167 -16.85 1.73 25.92
CA ALA A 167 -16.25 1.13 24.73
C ALA A 167 -16.98 -0.15 24.31
N SER A 168 -17.29 -1.02 25.28
CA SER A 168 -18.06 -2.25 25.02
C SER A 168 -19.45 -1.97 24.46
N ARG A 169 -20.16 -0.98 25.01
CA ARG A 169 -21.49 -0.57 24.51
C ARG A 169 -21.44 -0.06 23.08
N ASP A 170 -20.43 0.73 22.73
CA ASP A 170 -20.25 1.24 21.37
C ASP A 170 -19.95 0.13 20.37
N LEU A 171 -19.02 -0.77 20.69
CA LEU A 171 -18.67 -1.90 19.82
C LEU A 171 -19.87 -2.84 19.62
N LEU A 172 -20.63 -3.13 20.68
CA LEU A 172 -21.88 -3.89 20.57
C LEU A 172 -22.96 -3.15 19.77
N ARG A 173 -23.03 -1.82 19.87
CA ARG A 173 -23.92 -1.00 19.04
C ARG A 173 -23.51 -1.08 17.56
N ALA A 174 -22.23 -0.96 17.24
CA ALA A 174 -21.72 -1.12 15.88
C ALA A 174 -22.06 -2.50 15.29
N VAL A 175 -21.94 -3.56 16.11
CA VAL A 175 -22.33 -4.92 15.71
C VAL A 175 -23.82 -5.03 15.44
N ARG A 176 -24.66 -4.59 16.38
CA ARG A 176 -26.13 -4.63 16.23
C ARG A 176 -26.63 -3.84 15.01
N ARG A 177 -25.93 -2.77 14.64
CA ARG A 177 -26.25 -1.91 13.50
C ARG A 177 -25.59 -2.38 12.19
N GLY A 178 -24.86 -3.49 12.19
CA GLY A 178 -24.24 -4.06 10.98
C GLY A 178 -22.98 -3.37 10.49
N TYR A 179 -22.42 -2.41 11.24
CA TYR A 179 -21.15 -1.77 10.88
C TYR A 179 -19.97 -2.70 11.14
N LEU A 180 -20.05 -3.51 12.20
CA LEU A 180 -19.00 -4.45 12.59
C LEU A 180 -19.57 -5.86 12.77
N GLU A 181 -18.70 -6.86 12.72
CA GLU A 181 -18.99 -8.24 13.09
C GLU A 181 -17.98 -8.71 14.13
N ALA A 182 -18.46 -9.31 15.22
CA ALA A 182 -17.58 -9.88 16.22
C ALA A 182 -17.00 -11.23 15.73
N ARG A 183 -15.68 -11.38 15.82
CA ARG A 183 -14.96 -12.64 15.56
C ARG A 183 -14.09 -12.99 16.76
N GLY A 184 -13.92 -14.28 17.03
CA GLY A 184 -13.19 -14.78 18.19
C GLY A 184 -13.96 -14.64 19.52
N GLN A 185 -13.37 -15.15 20.59
CA GLN A 185 -13.92 -15.16 21.94
C GLN A 185 -12.94 -14.50 22.93
N THR A 186 -13.48 -13.90 23.99
CA THR A 186 -12.70 -13.35 25.13
C THR A 186 -11.43 -12.59 24.71
N ARG A 187 -10.23 -13.14 24.92
CA ARG A 187 -8.93 -12.49 24.65
C ARG A 187 -8.58 -12.40 23.16
N THR A 188 -9.20 -13.20 22.30
CA THR A 188 -8.99 -13.14 20.84
C THR A 188 -10.07 -12.33 20.12
N ARG A 189 -10.97 -11.67 20.87
CA ARG A 189 -12.06 -10.88 20.31
C ARG A 189 -11.49 -9.75 19.43
N ARG A 190 -11.86 -9.79 18.15
CA ARG A 190 -11.68 -8.70 17.19
C ARG A 190 -12.99 -8.42 16.48
N TYR A 191 -13.16 -7.21 16.02
CA TYR A 191 -14.31 -6.83 15.21
C TYR A 191 -13.83 -6.66 13.78
N VAL A 192 -14.46 -7.33 12.83
CA VAL A 192 -14.22 -7.18 11.39
C VAL A 192 -15.33 -6.34 10.77
N LEU A 193 -15.18 -5.98 9.50
CA LEU A 193 -16.19 -5.20 8.79
C LEU A 193 -17.52 -5.96 8.73
N GLY A 194 -18.58 -5.33 9.23
CA GLY A 194 -19.94 -5.83 9.07
C GLY A 194 -20.48 -5.55 7.66
N PRO A 195 -21.69 -6.03 7.33
CA PRO A 195 -22.25 -5.93 5.98
C PRO A 195 -22.32 -4.48 5.48
N PHE A 196 -22.68 -3.54 6.35
CA PHE A 196 -22.79 -2.13 5.98
C PHE A 196 -21.45 -1.55 5.53
N LEU A 197 -20.38 -1.74 6.32
CA LEU A 197 -19.06 -1.22 5.97
C LEU A 197 -18.40 -1.97 4.81
N ARG A 198 -18.76 -3.24 4.56
CA ARG A 198 -18.24 -4.02 3.43
C ARG A 198 -18.85 -3.59 2.09
N GLN A 199 -20.11 -3.16 2.09
CA GLN A 199 -20.79 -2.68 0.90
C GLN A 199 -20.39 -1.25 0.53
N LEU A 200 -19.81 -0.50 1.48
CA LEU A 200 -19.27 0.82 1.22
C LEU A 200 -17.86 0.71 0.62
N ALA A 201 -17.75 1.07 -0.65
CA ALA A 201 -16.52 1.05 -1.43
C ALA A 201 -15.86 -0.34 -1.51
N PRO A 202 -16.54 -1.36 -2.08
CA PRO A 202 -16.01 -2.72 -2.15
C PRO A 202 -14.67 -2.78 -2.91
N ASP A 203 -14.55 -2.04 -4.02
CA ASP A 203 -13.33 -2.00 -4.84
C ASP A 203 -12.12 -1.43 -4.08
N ALA A 204 -12.34 -0.69 -2.99
CA ALA A 204 -11.29 -0.15 -2.13
C ALA A 204 -10.85 -1.13 -1.03
N LEU A 205 -11.55 -2.26 -0.90
CA LEU A 205 -11.29 -3.32 0.06
C LEU A 205 -10.63 -4.55 -0.57
N ASP A 206 -10.28 -4.51 -1.85
CA ASP A 206 -9.43 -5.52 -2.50
C ASP A 206 -7.96 -5.12 -2.36
#